data_AF-A0A0E9LYC5-F1
#
_entry.id   AF-A0A0E9LYC5-F1
#
_cell.length_a   1.000
_cell.length_b   1.000
_cell.length_c   1.000
_cell.angle_alpha   90.00
_cell.angle_beta   90.00
_cell.angle_gamma   90.00
#
_symmetry.space_group_name_H-M   'P 1'
#
loop_
_entity.id
_entity.type
_entity.pdbx_description
1 polymer ?
#
loop_
_entity_poly.entity_id
_entity_poly.type
_entity_poly.pdbx_seq_one_letter_code
_entity_poly.pdbx_strand_id
1 'polypeptide(L)'
;MMQLPIIYLKPGKEQSLKRFHPWIFSGAIKNVGGDIEEGDLVRIHDAHDNFLAIGHYQIGSIAVRVLTFEDEVVDHAFWVRKISVAWELRKTLGLAASETTNAYRLIHGEGDGMPGLIVDMYDTTAVMQMHTVAMYLMRDSLVKAFQEVLGAHLEAIYEKSEGTLPFKADVEPENGYVMGRSKTHVAQENGLRFNVDWEKGQKTGFFVDQRDNRALLEKYSAGRKVLNTFCYTGGFSFYACAGGHFGALGGQF
;
A
#
# COMPACT_ATOMS: atom_id res chain seq x y z
N MET A 1 6.67 28.74 8.96
CA MET A 1 6.71 27.26 8.85
C MET A 1 7.03 26.72 10.23
N MET A 2 6.25 25.77 10.75
CA MET A 2 6.63 25.10 11.99
C MET A 2 7.90 24.30 11.74
N GLN A 3 8.87 24.42 12.64
CA GLN A 3 10.10 23.66 12.59
C GLN A 3 9.79 22.22 13.01
N LEU A 4 10.09 21.24 12.14
CA LEU A 4 9.86 19.83 12.44
C LEU A 4 10.77 19.40 13.61
N PRO A 5 10.29 18.54 14.53
CA PRO A 5 11.13 17.92 15.55
C PRO A 5 12.29 17.16 14.91
N ILE A 6 13.44 17.15 15.60
CA ILE A 6 14.67 16.52 15.10
C ILE A 6 14.98 15.28 15.94
N ILE A 7 15.16 14.14 15.28
CA ILE A 7 15.66 12.91 15.89
C ILE A 7 17.12 12.74 15.52
N TYR A 8 17.97 12.64 16.54
CA TYR A 8 19.39 12.41 16.38
C TYR A 8 19.71 10.91 16.51
N LEU A 9 20.46 10.39 15.55
CA LEU A 9 20.93 9.00 15.57
C LEU A 9 22.18 8.84 16.43
N LYS A 10 22.38 7.64 16.98
CA LYS A 10 23.65 7.25 17.61
C LYS A 10 24.76 7.21 16.55
N PRO A 11 26.02 7.54 16.91
CA PRO A 11 27.14 7.45 15.98
C PRO A 11 27.23 6.07 15.29
N GLY A 12 27.40 6.08 13.97
CA GLY A 12 27.50 4.88 13.14
C GLY A 12 26.17 4.22 12.78
N LYS A 13 25.03 4.71 13.30
CA LYS A 13 23.69 4.18 12.98
C LYS A 13 23.06 4.84 11.75
N GLU A 14 23.71 5.81 11.14
CA GLU A 14 23.29 6.45 9.89
C GLU A 14 23.61 5.61 8.63
N GLN A 15 24.42 4.56 8.76
CA GLN A 15 24.93 3.78 7.63
C GLN A 15 23.84 3.08 6.80
N SER A 16 22.73 2.68 7.43
CA SER A 16 21.59 2.10 6.71
C SER A 16 20.84 3.15 5.89
N LEU A 17 20.70 4.37 6.41
CA LEU A 17 20.06 5.48 5.68
C LEU A 17 20.89 5.92 4.48
N LYS A 18 22.23 5.91 4.60
CA LYS A 18 23.14 6.17 3.46
C LYS A 18 23.00 5.15 2.32
N ARG A 19 22.34 4.01 2.58
CA ARG A 19 21.98 2.98 1.58
C ARG A 19 20.49 3.00 1.25
N PHE A 20 19.80 4.09 1.57
CA PHE A 20 18.37 4.31 1.34
C PHE A 20 17.46 3.30 2.04
N HIS A 21 17.89 2.70 3.16
CA HIS A 21 16.99 1.86 3.95
C HIS A 21 15.88 2.72 4.58
N PRO A 22 14.59 2.40 4.37
CA PRO A 22 13.49 3.28 4.75
C PRO A 22 13.14 3.24 6.24
N TRP A 23 13.74 2.34 7.02
CA TRP A 23 13.41 2.19 8.45
C TRP A 23 14.57 2.57 9.36
N ILE A 24 14.19 3.24 10.46
CA ILE A 24 15.04 3.54 11.59
C ILE A 24 14.46 2.82 12.80
N PHE A 25 15.26 1.93 13.39
CA PHE A 25 14.85 1.20 14.59
C PHE A 25 15.02 2.06 15.84
N SER A 26 14.16 1.89 16.84
CA SER A 26 14.19 2.66 18.10
C SER A 26 15.57 2.60 18.78
N GLY A 27 16.25 1.45 18.74
CA GLY A 27 17.60 1.27 19.28
C GLY A 27 18.69 2.13 18.60
N ALA A 28 18.44 2.68 17.41
CA ALA A 28 19.35 3.57 16.69
C ALA A 28 19.26 5.04 17.14
N ILE A 29 18.17 5.43 17.81
CA ILE A 29 17.93 6.81 18.24
C ILE A 29 18.77 7.12 19.49
N LYS A 30 19.46 8.26 19.47
CA LYS A 30 20.23 8.80 20.61
C LYS A 30 19.36 9.68 21.49
N ASN A 31 18.70 10.66 20.88
CA ASN A 31 17.79 11.59 21.55
C ASN A 31 16.81 12.17 20.53
N VAL A 32 15.69 12.63 21.07
CA VAL A 32 14.66 13.36 20.34
C VAL A 32 14.73 14.82 20.80
N GLY A 33 14.75 15.75 19.86
CA GLY A 33 14.68 17.18 20.12
C GLY A 33 13.23 17.66 20.06
N GLY A 34 12.73 18.18 21.18
CA GLY A 34 11.34 18.61 21.33
C GLY A 34 10.42 17.46 21.74
N ASP A 35 9.14 17.79 21.91
CA ASP A 35 8.08 16.82 22.12
C ASP A 35 7.69 16.22 20.76
N ILE A 36 7.50 14.90 20.70
CA ILE A 36 7.05 14.19 19.51
C ILE A 36 5.88 13.27 19.86
N GLU A 37 4.90 13.23 18.98
CA GLU A 37 3.74 12.35 19.07
C GLU A 37 3.77 11.30 17.95
N GLU A 38 3.09 10.18 18.18
CA GLU A 38 2.97 9.13 17.18
C GLU A 38 2.24 9.65 15.94
N GLY A 39 2.86 9.54 14.76
CA GLY A 39 2.34 10.10 13.52
C GLY A 39 3.08 11.35 13.05
N ASP A 40 3.83 12.02 13.93
CA ASP A 40 4.53 13.25 13.60
C ASP A 40 5.53 13.08 12.46
N LEU A 41 5.65 14.15 11.66
CA LEU A 41 6.72 14.28 10.68
C LEU A 41 7.98 14.78 11.39
N VAL A 42 9.08 14.06 11.22
CA VAL A 42 10.34 14.34 11.92
C VAL A 42 11.51 14.43 10.93
N ARG A 43 12.49 15.25 11.28
CA ARG A 43 13.79 15.31 10.59
C ARG A 43 14.79 14.41 11.27
N ILE A 44 15.61 13.72 10.49
CA ILE A 44 16.61 12.79 11.00
C ILE A 44 17.99 13.36 10.77
N HIS A 45 18.76 13.50 11.85
CA HIS A 45 20.11 14.01 11.82
C HIS A 45 21.10 12.96 12.34
N ASP A 46 22.33 12.98 11.84
CA ASP A 46 23.42 12.18 12.40
C ASP A 46 23.96 12.78 13.71
N ALA A 47 24.99 12.16 14.29
CA ALA A 47 25.58 12.63 15.53
C ALA A 47 26.36 13.96 15.42
N HIS A 48 26.60 14.46 14.20
CA HIS A 48 27.28 15.72 13.89
C HIS A 48 26.33 16.78 13.34
N ASP A 49 25.02 16.59 13.51
CA ASP A 49 23.96 17.51 13.06
C ASP A 49 23.81 17.61 11.53
N ASN A 50 24.30 16.61 10.78
CA ASN A 50 24.03 16.54 9.35
C ASN A 50 22.64 15.95 9.09
N PHE A 51 21.86 16.58 8.22
CA PHE A 51 20.59 16.05 7.74
C PHE A 51 20.76 14.72 7.00
N LEU A 52 19.84 13.79 7.23
CA LEU A 52 19.83 12.46 6.60
C LEU A 52 18.52 12.15 5.86
N ALA A 53 17.37 12.51 6.44
CA ALA A 53 16.06 12.12 5.93
C ALA A 53 14.91 12.86 6.63
N ILE A 54 13.72 12.79 6.04
CA ILE A 54 12.44 13.12 6.66
C ILE A 54 11.58 11.86 6.70
N GLY A 55 10.90 11.61 7.82
CA GLY A 55 10.05 10.44 8.00
C GLY A 55 8.95 10.64 9.02
N HIS A 56 8.06 9.66 9.11
CA HIS A 56 7.05 9.63 10.16
C HIS A 56 7.54 8.87 11.38
N TYR A 57 7.34 9.46 12.55
CA TYR A 57 7.60 8.81 13.82
C TYR A 57 6.46 7.87 14.20
N GLN A 58 6.81 6.72 14.78
CA GLN A 58 5.87 5.73 15.31
C GLN A 58 6.40 5.11 16.60
N ILE A 59 5.51 4.78 17.53
CA ILE A 59 5.89 4.06 18.74
C ILE A 59 6.03 2.57 18.38
N GLY A 60 7.26 2.07 18.38
CA GLY A 60 7.51 0.66 18.03
C GLY A 60 8.97 0.31 17.82
N SER A 61 9.21 -0.91 17.34
CA SER A 61 10.56 -1.36 16.97
C SER A 61 11.12 -0.56 15.80
N ILE A 62 10.30 -0.28 14.79
CA ILE A 62 10.57 0.70 13.73
C ILE A 62 10.01 2.03 14.22
N ALA A 63 10.91 2.92 14.65
CA ALA A 63 10.55 4.20 15.25
C ALA A 63 10.36 5.31 14.21
N VAL A 64 11.04 5.23 13.07
CA VAL A 64 10.83 6.15 11.96
C VAL A 64 10.74 5.38 10.65
N ARG A 65 9.75 5.73 9.84
CA ARG A 65 9.66 5.32 8.44
C ARG A 65 9.92 6.52 7.54
N VAL A 66 10.99 6.45 6.76
CA VAL A 66 11.50 7.51 5.91
C VAL A 66 10.61 7.70 4.68
N LEU A 67 10.20 8.94 4.43
CA LEU A 67 9.43 9.35 3.25
C LEU A 67 10.34 9.85 2.11
N THR A 68 11.40 10.58 2.49
CA THR A 68 12.35 11.19 1.56
C THR A 68 13.72 11.34 2.22
N PHE A 69 14.76 11.24 1.40
CA PHE A 69 16.14 11.49 1.78
C PHE A 69 16.61 12.89 1.36
N GLU A 70 15.72 13.66 0.72
CA GLU A 70 15.95 15.03 0.32
C GLU A 70 15.39 16.00 1.37
N ASP A 71 16.02 17.17 1.47
CA ASP A 71 15.55 18.25 2.33
C ASP A 71 14.43 19.03 1.62
N GLU A 72 13.24 18.45 1.63
CA GLU A 72 12.05 19.01 0.98
C GLU A 72 10.84 19.11 1.92
N VAL A 73 9.83 19.87 1.50
CA VAL A 73 8.57 19.99 2.23
C VAL A 73 7.64 18.83 1.87
N VAL A 74 7.13 18.13 2.88
CA VAL A 74 6.14 17.05 2.72
C VAL A 74 4.73 17.65 2.80
N ASP A 75 4.26 18.20 1.69
CA ASP A 75 2.93 18.81 1.55
C ASP A 75 2.04 18.06 0.54
N HIS A 76 0.91 18.65 0.15
CA HIS A 76 0.03 18.08 -0.87
C HIS A 76 0.75 17.80 -2.19
N ALA A 77 1.62 18.73 -2.64
CA ALA A 77 2.36 18.58 -3.88
C ALA A 77 3.37 17.43 -3.80
N PHE A 78 3.97 17.17 -2.63
CA PHE A 78 4.79 15.98 -2.40
C PHE A 78 4.02 14.68 -2.65
N TRP A 79 2.80 14.57 -2.12
CA TRP A 79 1.97 13.37 -2.29
C TRP A 79 1.48 13.19 -3.72
N VAL A 80 1.09 14.28 -4.39
CA VAL A 80 0.76 14.27 -5.83
C VAL A 80 1.95 13.71 -6.62
N ARG A 81 3.18 14.22 -6.40
CA ARG A 81 4.39 13.70 -7.08
C ARG A 81 4.59 12.20 -6.83
N LYS A 82 4.54 11.74 -5.57
CA LYS A 82 4.73 10.32 -5.20
C LYS A 82 3.71 9.42 -5.88
N ILE A 83 2.43 9.79 -5.82
CA ILE A 83 1.32 9.02 -6.40
C ILE A 83 1.44 9.01 -7.94
N SER A 84 1.79 10.14 -8.57
CA SER A 84 2.04 10.19 -10.01
C SER A 84 3.15 9.22 -10.42
N VAL A 85 4.29 9.21 -9.74
CA VAL A 85 5.40 8.28 -10.03
C VAL A 85 4.94 6.83 -9.92
N ALA A 86 4.23 6.47 -8.84
CA ALA A 86 3.71 5.11 -8.65
C ALA A 86 2.72 4.72 -9.76
N TRP A 87 1.84 5.63 -10.16
CA TRP A 87 0.86 5.39 -11.22
C TRP A 87 1.51 5.23 -12.60
N GLU A 88 2.48 6.08 -12.95
CA GLU A 88 3.27 5.96 -14.18
C GLU A 88 3.99 4.61 -14.26
N LEU A 89 4.55 4.13 -13.14
CA LEU A 89 5.15 2.79 -13.08
C LEU A 89 4.12 1.70 -13.44
N ARG A 90 2.90 1.76 -12.88
CA ARG A 90 1.85 0.77 -13.18
C ARG A 90 1.34 0.85 -14.61
N LYS A 91 1.34 2.05 -15.22
CA LYS A 91 1.05 2.20 -16.65
C LYS A 91 2.16 1.55 -17.50
N THR A 92 3.42 1.81 -17.17
CA THR A 92 4.59 1.23 -17.87
C THR A 92 4.63 -0.28 -17.77
N LEU A 93 4.22 -0.84 -16.62
CA LEU A 93 4.08 -2.29 -16.43
C LEU A 93 2.87 -2.91 -17.14
N GLY A 94 2.08 -2.10 -17.88
CA GLY A 94 0.88 -2.57 -18.57
C GLY A 94 -0.22 -3.03 -17.62
N LEU A 95 -0.36 -2.39 -16.45
CA LEU A 95 -1.42 -2.69 -15.48
C LEU A 95 -2.51 -1.63 -15.53
N ALA A 96 -2.14 -0.38 -15.27
CA ALA A 96 -3.10 0.73 -15.26
C ALA A 96 -3.54 1.17 -16.68
N ALA A 97 -2.94 0.62 -17.73
CA ALA A 97 -3.24 0.89 -19.14
C ALA A 97 -3.68 -0.37 -19.91
N SER A 98 -3.99 -1.48 -19.21
CA SER A 98 -4.37 -2.73 -19.84
C SER A 98 -5.86 -2.78 -20.18
N GLU A 99 -6.19 -3.34 -21.34
CA GLU A 99 -7.57 -3.67 -21.71
C GLU A 99 -8.08 -4.95 -21.05
N THR A 100 -7.18 -5.77 -20.51
CA THR A 100 -7.51 -7.10 -19.96
C THR A 100 -7.32 -7.19 -18.45
N THR A 101 -6.73 -6.16 -17.82
CA THR A 101 -6.45 -6.14 -16.39
C THR A 101 -6.72 -4.75 -15.83
N ASN A 102 -7.66 -4.63 -14.89
CA ASN A 102 -7.91 -3.42 -14.11
C ASN A 102 -7.89 -3.71 -12.59
N ALA A 103 -7.39 -4.89 -12.19
CA ALA A 103 -7.08 -5.26 -10.81
C ALA A 103 -5.56 -5.23 -10.59
N TYR A 104 -5.04 -4.31 -9.77
CA TYR A 104 -3.60 -4.20 -9.51
C TYR A 104 -3.27 -3.40 -8.25
N ARG A 105 -2.06 -3.60 -7.72
CA ARG A 105 -1.52 -2.75 -6.66
C ARG A 105 -1.00 -1.43 -7.21
N LEU A 106 -1.61 -0.32 -6.82
CA LEU A 106 -1.16 1.04 -7.16
C LEU A 106 -0.03 1.50 -6.24
N ILE A 107 -0.20 1.38 -4.91
CA ILE A 107 0.84 1.74 -3.93
C ILE A 107 1.23 0.51 -3.12
N HIS A 108 2.53 0.27 -3.00
CA HIS A 108 3.16 -0.84 -2.29
C HIS A 108 4.12 -0.35 -1.18
N GLY A 109 3.61 0.48 -0.27
CA GLY A 109 4.32 0.89 0.94
C GLY A 109 5.66 1.54 0.64
N GLU A 110 6.69 1.04 1.31
CA GLU A 110 8.08 1.45 1.14
C GLU A 110 8.58 1.33 -0.31
N GLY A 111 8.08 0.33 -1.06
CA GLY A 111 8.48 0.11 -2.45
C GLY A 111 8.13 1.27 -3.39
N ASP A 112 7.12 2.07 -3.01
CA ASP A 112 6.72 3.30 -3.72
C ASP A 112 7.09 4.57 -2.94
N GLY A 113 7.94 4.44 -1.91
CA GLY A 113 8.34 5.56 -1.06
C GLY A 113 7.18 6.17 -0.29
N MET A 114 6.15 5.39 0.01
CA MET A 114 5.00 5.73 0.86
C MET A 114 4.84 4.70 2.00
N PRO A 115 5.82 4.57 2.91
CA PRO A 115 5.83 3.55 3.96
C PRO A 115 4.52 3.47 4.74
N GLY A 116 3.96 2.26 4.82
CA GLY A 116 2.72 2.02 5.55
C GLY A 116 1.43 2.30 4.78
N LEU A 117 1.50 2.74 3.51
CA LEU A 117 0.32 2.85 2.65
C LEU A 117 0.28 1.71 1.63
N ILE A 118 -0.84 0.98 1.60
CA ILE A 118 -1.16 0.03 0.53
C ILE A 118 -2.42 0.53 -0.18
N VAL A 119 -2.38 0.56 -1.51
CA VAL A 119 -3.56 0.88 -2.32
C VAL A 119 -3.67 -0.12 -3.46
N ASP A 120 -4.76 -0.88 -3.47
CA ASP A 120 -5.10 -1.77 -4.57
C ASP A 120 -6.27 -1.16 -5.38
N MET A 121 -6.16 -1.19 -6.71
CA MET A 121 -7.18 -0.74 -7.64
C MET A 121 -8.00 -1.95 -8.11
N TYR A 122 -9.32 -1.77 -8.11
CA TYR A 122 -10.30 -2.68 -8.68
C TYR A 122 -11.22 -1.88 -9.59
N ASP A 123 -10.97 -1.96 -10.89
CA ASP A 123 -11.61 -1.09 -11.88
C ASP A 123 -11.42 0.39 -11.52
N THR A 124 -12.50 1.14 -11.26
CA THR A 124 -12.45 2.57 -10.88
C THR A 124 -12.47 2.79 -9.37
N THR A 125 -12.35 1.74 -8.56
CA THR A 125 -12.35 1.82 -7.10
C THR A 125 -10.96 1.56 -6.53
N ALA A 126 -10.46 2.47 -5.70
CA ALA A 126 -9.26 2.25 -4.90
C ALA A 126 -9.62 1.74 -3.50
N VAL A 127 -8.95 0.68 -3.04
CA VAL A 127 -9.04 0.18 -1.67
C VAL A 127 -7.74 0.50 -0.95
N MET A 128 -7.81 1.40 0.03
CA MET A 128 -6.68 1.89 0.81
C MET A 128 -6.56 1.14 2.14
N GLN A 129 -5.34 0.76 2.52
CA GLN A 129 -5.02 0.30 3.87
C GLN A 129 -3.83 1.08 4.41
N MET A 130 -3.98 1.61 5.61
CA MET A 130 -2.93 2.29 6.34
C MET A 130 -2.42 1.38 7.47
N HIS A 131 -1.11 1.21 7.52
CA HIS A 131 -0.41 0.39 8.51
C HIS A 131 0.36 1.24 9.54
N THR A 132 0.21 2.56 9.47
CA THR A 132 0.88 3.53 10.33
C THR A 132 -0.09 4.64 10.70
N VAL A 133 -0.01 5.14 11.93
CA VAL A 133 -0.84 6.25 12.41
C VAL A 133 -0.70 7.49 11.53
N ALA A 134 0.53 7.84 11.11
CA ALA A 134 0.78 8.96 10.22
C ALA A 134 -0.05 8.93 8.92
N MET A 135 0.01 7.80 8.19
CA MET A 135 -0.75 7.63 6.94
C MET A 135 -2.26 7.73 7.17
N TYR A 136 -2.74 7.28 8.33
CA TYR A 136 -4.15 7.40 8.71
C TYR A 136 -4.54 8.85 9.00
N LEU A 137 -3.75 9.58 9.80
CA LEU A 137 -4.00 10.99 10.12
C LEU A 137 -4.00 11.89 8.88
N MET A 138 -3.23 11.52 7.85
CA MET A 138 -3.18 12.28 6.59
C MET A 138 -4.11 11.76 5.48
N ARG A 139 -5.00 10.81 5.80
CA ARG A 139 -5.94 10.17 4.86
C ARG A 139 -6.66 11.17 3.96
N ASP A 140 -7.21 12.25 4.51
CA ASP A 140 -7.95 13.25 3.72
C ASP A 140 -7.06 13.96 2.69
N SER A 141 -5.79 14.22 3.03
CA SER A 141 -4.83 14.82 2.11
C SER A 141 -4.44 13.84 1.00
N LEU A 142 -4.25 12.56 1.35
CA LEU A 142 -3.98 11.49 0.38
C LEU A 142 -5.16 11.30 -0.57
N VAL A 143 -6.40 11.28 -0.07
CA VAL A 143 -7.62 11.17 -0.89
C VAL A 143 -7.68 12.27 -1.95
N LYS A 144 -7.40 13.52 -1.58
CA LYS A 144 -7.34 14.65 -2.53
C LYS A 144 -6.22 14.47 -3.56
N ALA A 145 -5.04 14.02 -3.13
CA ALA A 145 -3.92 13.78 -4.03
C ALA A 145 -4.21 12.63 -5.02
N PHE A 146 -4.87 11.55 -4.58
CA PHE A 146 -5.34 10.49 -5.47
C PHE A 146 -6.36 10.98 -6.48
N GLN A 147 -7.34 11.79 -6.05
CA GLN A 147 -8.32 12.41 -6.95
C GLN A 147 -7.66 13.27 -8.03
N GLU A 148 -6.68 14.09 -7.64
CA GLU A 148 -5.95 14.95 -8.57
C GLU A 148 -5.15 14.14 -9.61
N VAL A 149 -4.45 13.09 -9.16
CA VAL A 149 -3.60 12.30 -10.05
C VAL A 149 -4.39 11.37 -10.95
N LEU A 150 -5.35 10.62 -10.40
CA LEU A 150 -6.09 9.60 -11.14
C LEU A 150 -7.25 10.19 -11.94
N GLY A 151 -7.78 11.34 -11.52
CA GLY A 151 -8.89 12.01 -12.20
C GLY A 151 -10.07 11.07 -12.45
N ALA A 152 -10.49 10.98 -13.73
CA ALA A 152 -11.63 10.16 -14.14
C ALA A 152 -11.40 8.63 -13.99
N HIS A 153 -10.17 8.17 -13.75
CA HIS A 153 -9.89 6.76 -13.46
C HIS A 153 -10.27 6.33 -12.04
N LEU A 154 -10.66 7.28 -11.19
CA LEU A 154 -11.03 7.02 -9.80
C LEU A 154 -12.45 7.53 -9.52
N GLU A 155 -13.40 6.62 -9.33
CA GLU A 155 -14.77 6.94 -8.95
C GLU A 155 -15.01 6.83 -7.44
N ALA A 156 -14.28 5.94 -6.77
CA ALA A 156 -14.45 5.69 -5.34
C ALA A 156 -13.14 5.33 -4.64
N ILE A 157 -13.05 5.68 -3.36
CA ILE A 157 -12.04 5.17 -2.45
C ILE A 157 -12.75 4.54 -1.25
N TYR A 158 -12.41 3.30 -0.96
CA TYR A 158 -12.77 2.59 0.25
C TYR A 158 -11.54 2.46 1.15
N GLU A 159 -11.64 2.92 2.39
CA GLU A 159 -10.57 2.79 3.38
C GLU A 159 -10.86 1.58 4.28
N LYS A 160 -9.83 0.76 4.48
CA LYS A 160 -9.94 -0.53 5.16
C LYS A 160 -8.79 -0.78 6.15
N SER A 161 -8.62 0.15 7.08
CA SER A 161 -7.50 0.14 8.02
C SER A 161 -7.85 -0.29 9.44
N GLU A 162 -9.13 -0.61 9.71
CA GLU A 162 -9.61 -1.00 11.06
C GLU A 162 -8.75 -2.12 11.67
N GLY A 163 -8.41 -3.14 10.87
CA GLY A 163 -7.61 -4.28 11.31
C GLY A 163 -6.10 -4.16 11.07
N THR A 164 -5.59 -3.04 10.56
CA THR A 164 -4.18 -2.91 10.13
C THR A 164 -3.35 -1.91 10.93
N LEU A 165 -4.00 -0.98 11.64
CA LEU A 165 -3.31 0.00 12.47
C LEU A 165 -2.78 -0.63 13.77
N PRO A 166 -1.73 -0.04 14.38
CA PRO A 166 -1.24 -0.50 15.67
C PRO A 166 -2.32 -0.45 16.75
N PHE A 167 -2.50 -1.55 17.50
CA PHE A 167 -3.55 -1.70 18.52
C PHE A 167 -3.56 -0.60 19.61
N LYS A 168 -2.43 0.05 19.86
CA LYS A 168 -2.27 1.08 20.90
C LYS A 168 -2.28 2.51 20.35
N ALA A 169 -2.56 2.69 19.06
CA ALA A 169 -2.67 4.00 18.49
C ALA A 169 -3.93 4.69 19.03
N ASP A 170 -3.83 5.98 19.33
CA ASP A 170 -4.95 6.80 19.81
C ASP A 170 -5.84 7.25 18.64
N VAL A 171 -6.32 6.28 17.86
CA VAL A 171 -7.17 6.46 16.70
C VAL A 171 -8.24 5.37 16.66
N GLU A 172 -9.43 5.75 16.21
CA GLU A 172 -10.56 4.85 16.04
C GLU A 172 -10.84 4.68 14.54
N PRO A 173 -10.17 3.73 13.85
CA PRO A 173 -10.41 3.49 12.43
C PRO A 173 -11.74 2.78 12.19
N GLU A 174 -12.46 3.24 11.17
CA GLU A 174 -13.67 2.58 10.69
C GLU A 174 -13.54 2.31 9.19
N ASN A 175 -13.80 1.08 8.76
CA ASN A 175 -13.80 0.76 7.34
C ASN A 175 -14.99 1.43 6.64
N GLY A 176 -14.75 2.09 5.51
CA GLY A 176 -15.82 2.77 4.80
C GLY A 176 -15.41 3.52 3.55
N TYR A 177 -16.40 4.03 2.82
CA TYR A 177 -16.15 4.91 1.68
C TYR A 177 -15.73 6.29 2.16
N VAL A 178 -14.59 6.73 1.63
CA VAL A 178 -13.96 8.02 1.96
C VAL A 178 -14.06 9.01 0.81
N MET A 179 -14.39 8.49 -0.36
CA MET A 179 -14.72 9.21 -1.58
C MET A 179 -15.69 8.37 -2.39
N GLY A 180 -16.74 9.00 -2.92
CA GLY A 180 -17.65 8.37 -3.87
C GLY A 180 -18.29 7.08 -3.34
N ARG A 181 -18.80 6.25 -4.24
CA ARG A 181 -19.26 4.90 -3.98
C ARG A 181 -19.05 4.04 -5.21
N SER A 182 -18.57 2.83 -5.02
CA SER A 182 -18.43 1.90 -6.13
C SER A 182 -19.81 1.48 -6.67
N LYS A 183 -19.92 1.38 -8.00
CA LYS A 183 -21.11 0.85 -8.68
C LYS A 183 -21.04 -0.65 -8.89
N THR A 184 -19.84 -1.24 -8.77
CA THR A 184 -19.59 -2.65 -9.09
C THR A 184 -18.46 -3.20 -8.24
N HIS A 185 -18.56 -4.47 -7.85
CA HIS A 185 -17.48 -5.21 -7.21
C HIS A 185 -16.67 -6.05 -8.23
N VAL A 186 -16.95 -5.87 -9.53
CA VAL A 186 -16.29 -6.64 -10.58
C VAL A 186 -15.00 -5.97 -11.02
N ALA A 187 -13.90 -6.72 -10.95
CA ALA A 187 -12.62 -6.35 -11.56
C ALA A 187 -12.17 -7.44 -12.55
N GLN A 188 -11.25 -7.08 -13.43
CA GLN A 188 -10.71 -7.91 -14.48
C GLN A 188 -9.21 -8.14 -14.27
N GLU A 189 -8.78 -9.39 -14.49
CA GLU A 189 -7.39 -9.80 -14.46
C GLU A 189 -7.15 -10.80 -15.59
N ASN A 190 -6.24 -10.49 -16.51
CA ASN A 190 -5.90 -11.32 -17.67
C ASN A 190 -7.12 -11.77 -18.49
N GLY A 191 -8.11 -10.88 -18.66
CA GLY A 191 -9.34 -11.15 -19.40
C GLY A 191 -10.44 -11.79 -18.55
N LEU A 192 -10.11 -12.38 -17.41
CA LEU A 192 -11.04 -13.03 -16.49
C LEU A 192 -11.66 -12.01 -15.52
N ARG A 193 -12.96 -12.16 -15.24
CA ARG A 193 -13.71 -11.25 -14.35
C ARG A 193 -13.93 -11.87 -12.97
N PHE A 194 -13.62 -11.11 -11.93
CA PHE A 194 -13.70 -11.51 -10.53
C PHE A 194 -14.65 -10.58 -9.77
N ASN A 195 -15.50 -11.15 -8.91
CA ASN A 195 -16.19 -10.37 -7.88
C ASN A 195 -15.27 -10.22 -6.67
N VAL A 196 -14.86 -8.99 -6.38
CA VAL A 196 -13.96 -8.64 -5.28
C VAL A 196 -14.77 -8.05 -4.14
N ASP A 197 -14.84 -8.77 -3.01
CA ASP A 197 -15.47 -8.27 -1.79
C ASP A 197 -14.41 -7.60 -0.91
N TRP A 198 -14.20 -6.29 -1.08
CA TRP A 198 -13.27 -5.55 -0.23
C TRP A 198 -13.87 -5.16 1.12
N GLU A 199 -15.18 -5.19 1.30
CA GLU A 199 -15.81 -4.84 2.58
C GLU A 199 -15.60 -5.96 3.61
N LYS A 200 -15.82 -7.22 3.21
CA LYS A 200 -15.75 -8.40 4.10
C LYS A 200 -14.57 -9.33 3.80
N GLY A 201 -13.96 -9.22 2.62
CA GLY A 201 -12.84 -10.07 2.23
C GLY A 201 -11.58 -9.85 3.07
N GLN A 202 -10.57 -10.71 2.92
CA GLN A 202 -9.28 -10.54 3.58
C GLN A 202 -8.42 -9.50 2.85
N LYS A 203 -7.47 -8.87 3.56
CA LYS A 203 -6.62 -7.78 3.01
C LYS A 203 -7.51 -6.71 2.35
N THR A 204 -7.19 -6.30 1.12
CA THR A 204 -7.97 -5.37 0.30
C THR A 204 -9.13 -6.03 -0.46
N GLY A 205 -9.41 -7.33 -0.27
CA GLY A 205 -10.50 -8.08 -0.90
C GLY A 205 -10.05 -9.10 -1.96
N PHE A 206 -8.88 -8.92 -2.57
CA PHE A 206 -8.34 -9.85 -3.55
C PHE A 206 -6.81 -9.90 -3.53
N PHE A 207 -6.24 -11.08 -3.78
CA PHE A 207 -4.80 -11.29 -3.77
C PHE A 207 -4.20 -10.98 -5.16
N VAL A 208 -4.01 -9.69 -5.45
CA VAL A 208 -3.41 -9.22 -6.71
C VAL A 208 -1.94 -9.65 -6.88
N ASP A 209 -1.25 -9.97 -5.78
CA ASP A 209 0.12 -10.50 -5.75
C ASP A 209 0.25 -11.89 -6.41
N GLN A 210 -0.84 -12.65 -6.52
CA GLN A 210 -0.88 -13.99 -7.09
C GLN A 210 -1.25 -14.03 -8.58
N ARG A 211 -1.41 -12.87 -9.25
CA ARG A 211 -1.82 -12.79 -10.67
C ARG A 211 -0.97 -13.66 -11.59
N ASP A 212 0.33 -13.49 -11.53
CA ASP A 212 1.23 -14.15 -12.49
C ASP A 212 1.31 -15.65 -12.21
N ASN A 213 1.19 -16.05 -10.93
CA ASN A 213 1.08 -17.46 -10.54
C ASN A 213 -0.23 -18.09 -11.01
N ARG A 214 -1.35 -17.35 -10.97
CA ARG A 214 -2.64 -17.80 -11.51
C ARG A 214 -2.57 -17.99 -13.03
N ALA A 215 -2.00 -17.03 -13.75
CA ALA A 215 -1.79 -17.13 -15.20
C ALA A 215 -0.85 -18.30 -15.56
N LEU A 216 0.14 -18.58 -14.73
CA LEU A 216 1.02 -19.74 -14.90
C LEU A 216 0.25 -21.06 -14.72
N LEU A 217 -0.62 -21.16 -13.72
CA LEU A 217 -1.44 -22.35 -13.49
C LEU A 217 -2.34 -22.67 -14.69
N GLU A 218 -2.97 -21.65 -15.29
CA GLU A 218 -3.84 -21.82 -16.47
C GLU A 218 -3.11 -22.54 -17.62
N LYS A 219 -1.83 -22.23 -17.84
CA LYS A 219 -1.01 -22.90 -18.87
C LYS A 219 -0.77 -24.38 -18.57
N TYR A 220 -0.81 -24.77 -17.31
CA TYR A 220 -0.53 -26.15 -16.87
C TYR A 220 -1.80 -26.98 -16.60
N SER A 221 -2.98 -26.37 -16.52
CA SER A 221 -4.21 -27.07 -16.12
C SER A 221 -4.89 -27.86 -17.23
N ALA A 222 -4.57 -27.58 -18.49
CA ALA A 222 -5.21 -28.22 -19.65
C ALA A 222 -5.19 -29.75 -19.57
N GLY A 223 -6.39 -30.35 -19.52
CA GLY A 223 -6.57 -31.82 -19.45
C GLY A 223 -6.16 -32.47 -18.13
N ARG A 224 -5.91 -31.70 -17.06
CA ARG A 224 -5.44 -32.22 -15.76
C ARG A 224 -6.44 -31.97 -14.64
N LYS A 225 -6.50 -32.90 -13.68
CA LYS A 225 -7.26 -32.68 -12.43
C LYS A 225 -6.50 -31.73 -11.52
N VAL A 226 -7.15 -30.65 -11.09
CA VAL A 226 -6.60 -29.64 -10.17
C VAL A 226 -7.35 -29.68 -8.83
N LEU A 227 -6.60 -29.74 -7.74
CA LEU A 227 -7.09 -29.59 -6.36
C LEU A 227 -6.55 -28.27 -5.77
N ASN A 228 -7.45 -27.42 -5.27
CA ASN A 228 -7.11 -26.15 -4.65
C ASN A 228 -7.53 -26.17 -3.15
N THR A 229 -6.56 -26.37 -2.26
CA THR A 229 -6.77 -26.69 -0.83
C THR A 229 -6.91 -25.46 0.09
N PHE A 230 -6.52 -24.28 -0.39
CA PHE A 230 -6.64 -23.00 0.35
C PHE A 230 -7.23 -21.97 -0.60
N CYS A 231 -8.41 -22.30 -1.12
CA CYS A 231 -8.91 -21.68 -2.34
C CYS A 231 -9.34 -20.21 -2.18
N TYR A 232 -9.56 -19.74 -0.95
CA TYR A 232 -10.14 -18.43 -0.66
C TYR A 232 -11.41 -18.19 -1.52
N THR A 233 -11.41 -17.19 -2.39
CA THR A 233 -12.51 -16.89 -3.34
C THR A 233 -12.39 -17.65 -4.67
N GLY A 234 -11.51 -18.66 -4.75
CA GLY A 234 -11.43 -19.58 -5.88
C GLY A 234 -10.55 -19.12 -7.05
N GLY A 235 -9.70 -18.10 -6.87
CA GLY A 235 -8.92 -17.50 -7.97
C GLY A 235 -8.14 -18.52 -8.82
N PHE A 236 -7.35 -19.41 -8.20
CA PHE A 236 -6.64 -20.47 -8.92
C PHE A 236 -7.58 -21.50 -9.57
N SER A 237 -8.71 -21.81 -8.94
CA SER A 237 -9.70 -22.74 -9.51
C SER A 237 -10.33 -22.16 -10.77
N PHE A 238 -10.60 -20.85 -10.79
CA PHE A 238 -11.18 -20.17 -11.95
C PHE A 238 -10.21 -20.15 -13.14
N TYR A 239 -8.92 -19.85 -12.89
CA TYR A 239 -7.87 -19.95 -13.92
C TYR A 239 -7.67 -21.40 -14.41
N ALA A 240 -7.78 -22.40 -13.53
CA ALA A 240 -7.70 -23.79 -13.94
C ALA A 240 -8.82 -24.14 -14.93
N CYS A 241 -10.05 -23.71 -14.67
CA CYS A 241 -11.20 -23.87 -15.58
C CYS A 241 -10.99 -23.13 -16.91
N ALA A 242 -10.49 -21.90 -16.88
CA ALA A 242 -10.19 -21.11 -18.09
C ALA A 242 -9.17 -21.83 -19.00
N GLY A 243 -8.17 -22.49 -18.42
CA GLY A 243 -7.17 -23.30 -19.13
C GLY A 243 -7.69 -24.64 -19.69
N GLY A 244 -9.00 -24.89 -19.70
CA GLY A 244 -9.61 -26.09 -20.30
C GLY A 244 -9.74 -27.28 -19.34
N HIS A 245 -9.73 -27.06 -18.03
CA HIS A 245 -10.04 -28.10 -17.04
C HIS A 245 -11.56 -28.26 -16.83
N PHE A 246 -12.07 -29.49 -16.94
CA PHE A 246 -13.42 -29.87 -16.51
C PHE A 246 -13.37 -30.48 -15.10
N GLY A 247 -13.62 -29.66 -14.06
CA GLY A 247 -13.86 -30.12 -12.69
C GLY A 247 -12.82 -29.68 -11.65
N ALA A 248 -12.68 -28.38 -11.39
CA ALA A 248 -11.87 -27.88 -10.28
C ALA A 248 -12.60 -28.12 -8.94
N LEU A 249 -12.00 -28.89 -8.04
CA LEU A 249 -12.51 -29.06 -6.68
C LEU A 249 -11.81 -28.05 -5.76
N GLY A 250 -12.60 -27.17 -5.14
CA GLY A 250 -12.14 -26.27 -4.08
C GLY A 250 -12.61 -26.79 -2.73
N GLY A 251 -11.68 -26.91 -1.78
CA GLY A 251 -12.00 -27.20 -0.37
C GLY A 251 -11.26 -26.20 0.51
N GLN A 252 -11.96 -25.66 1.52
CA GLN A 252 -11.32 -25.06 2.69
C GLN A 252 -11.29 -26.18 3.75
N PHE A 253 -10.11 -26.65 4.13
CA PHE A 253 -9.94 -27.57 5.26
C PHE A 253 -9.60 -26.78 6.52
#